data_AF-A0A951U8F7-F1
#
_entry.id   AF-A0A951U8F7-F1
#
_cell.length_a   1.000
_cell.length_b   1.000
_cell.length_c   1.000
_cell.angle_alpha   90.00
_cell.angle_beta   90.00
_cell.angle_gamma   90.00
#
_symmetry.space_group_name_H-M   'P 1'
#
loop_
_entity.id
_entity.type
_entity.pdbx_description
1 polymer ?
#
loop_
_entity_poly.entity_id
_entity_poly.type
_entity_poly.pdbx_seq_one_letter_code
_entity_poly.pdbx_strand_id
1 'polypeptide(L)'
;MNEEWNLSGKRYLAGFLYAFHAEAGVARGTFYNYFQTREDVLKAVAASLSDEMNQKIWAQSVDIADPAERMAIALRQFLHQAMRDATWGWVIVRIGLVAAPLSETVERGVMTDLEAGIRLKRFQVDNVHATIDLILGTGLMAMRSILEGHTEPNYPEQIAKMILKTLGVPDAEAHAIASKVLEPLSEDRTS
;
A
#
# COMPACT_ATOMS: atom_id res chain seq x y z
N MET A 1 23.80 0.08 -23.36
CA MET A 1 22.50 0.11 -22.66
C MET A 1 22.66 -0.73 -21.40
N ASN A 2 23.01 -0.12 -20.25
CA ASN A 2 22.99 -0.68 -18.87
C ASN A 2 23.78 0.13 -17.80
N GLU A 3 24.16 1.40 -18.03
CA GLU A 3 24.86 2.19 -16.98
C GLU A 3 24.06 3.42 -16.47
N GLU A 4 23.17 4.00 -17.27
CA GLU A 4 22.39 5.20 -16.87
C GLU A 4 21.33 4.92 -15.79
N TRP A 5 20.77 3.72 -15.75
CA TRP A 5 19.75 3.33 -14.74
C TRP A 5 20.31 3.23 -13.31
N ASN A 6 21.58 2.86 -13.15
CA ASN A 6 22.24 2.74 -11.84
C ASN A 6 22.59 4.10 -11.23
N LEU A 7 22.93 5.07 -12.07
CA LEU A 7 23.27 6.44 -11.65
C LEU A 7 22.03 7.23 -11.24
N SER A 8 20.93 7.06 -11.97
CA SER A 8 19.64 7.67 -11.66
C SER A 8 19.14 7.23 -10.27
N GLY A 9 19.03 5.92 -10.02
CA GLY A 9 18.59 5.38 -8.73
C GLY A 9 19.50 5.75 -7.55
N LYS A 10 20.83 5.81 -7.76
CA LYS A 10 21.77 6.29 -6.73
C LYS A 10 21.61 7.78 -6.42
N ARG A 11 21.27 8.61 -7.40
CA ARG A 11 21.06 10.05 -7.22
C ARG A 11 19.75 10.35 -6.49
N TYR A 12 18.69 9.58 -6.75
CA TYR A 12 17.44 9.65 -6.00
C TYR A 12 17.60 9.20 -4.53
N LEU A 13 18.33 8.10 -4.29
CA LEU A 13 18.63 7.64 -2.93
C LEU A 13 19.49 8.62 -2.14
N ALA A 14 20.45 9.29 -2.81
CA ALA A 14 21.25 10.35 -2.19
C ALA A 14 20.40 11.58 -1.83
N GLY A 15 19.45 11.96 -2.69
CA GLY A 15 18.48 13.03 -2.40
C GLY A 15 17.56 12.71 -1.23
N PHE A 16 17.05 11.48 -1.16
CA PHE A 16 16.21 11.00 -0.06
C PHE A 16 16.96 10.97 1.28
N LEU A 17 18.19 10.44 1.30
CA LEU A 17 19.05 10.44 2.48
C LEU A 17 19.41 11.88 2.92
N TYR A 18 19.61 12.80 1.98
CA TYR A 18 19.91 14.19 2.30
C TYR A 18 18.70 14.93 2.89
N ALA A 19 17.52 14.75 2.32
CA ALA A 19 16.27 15.35 2.83
C ALA A 19 15.90 14.78 4.21
N PHE A 20 16.01 13.46 4.40
CA PHE A 20 15.76 12.82 5.69
C PHE A 20 16.71 13.32 6.80
N HIS A 21 18.00 13.50 6.51
CA HIS A 21 18.95 14.05 7.48
C HIS A 21 18.71 15.53 7.81
N ALA A 22 18.11 16.29 6.89
CA ALA A 22 17.80 17.70 7.10
C ALA A 22 16.57 17.89 8.00
N GLU A 23 15.55 17.04 7.85
CA GLU A 23 14.31 17.11 8.64
C GLU A 23 14.45 16.54 10.06
N ALA A 24 15.26 15.49 10.24
CA ALA A 24 15.24 14.69 11.48
C ALA A 24 16.08 15.27 12.64
N GLY A 25 16.93 16.28 12.43
CA GLY A 25 17.72 16.89 13.52
C GLY A 25 18.64 15.94 14.32
N VAL A 26 18.89 14.71 13.82
CA VAL A 26 19.70 13.71 14.53
C VAL A 26 21.12 13.73 13.98
N ALA A 27 22.09 14.02 14.85
CA ALA A 27 23.51 13.98 14.51
C ALA A 27 23.90 12.61 13.93
N ARG A 28 24.67 12.62 12.82
CA ARG A 28 25.13 11.46 12.03
C ARG A 28 25.62 10.24 12.82
N GLY A 29 26.05 10.41 14.08
CA GLY A 29 26.65 9.35 14.90
C GLY A 29 25.67 8.43 15.62
N THR A 30 24.42 8.84 15.90
CA THR A 30 23.47 8.03 16.69
C THR A 30 22.49 7.21 15.84
N PHE A 31 22.34 7.53 14.55
CA PHE A 31 21.44 6.82 13.63
C PHE A 31 21.96 5.42 13.23
N TYR A 32 23.28 5.27 13.08
CA TYR A 32 23.92 3.99 12.74
C TYR A 32 24.05 3.01 13.92
N ASN A 33 23.69 3.42 15.15
CA ASN A 33 23.79 2.55 16.32
C ASN A 33 22.56 1.64 16.51
N TYR A 34 21.44 1.90 15.83
CA TYR A 34 20.20 1.11 15.96
C TYR A 34 19.91 0.17 14.77
N PHE A 35 20.51 0.39 13.61
CA PHE A 35 20.22 -0.37 12.38
C PHE A 35 21.49 -1.01 11.83
N GLN A 36 21.49 -2.35 11.70
CA GLN A 36 22.67 -3.10 11.23
C GLN A 36 22.92 -2.88 9.73
N THR A 37 21.88 -2.56 8.95
CA THR A 37 21.99 -2.31 7.51
C THR A 37 21.09 -1.17 7.02
N ARG A 38 21.39 -0.65 5.82
CA ARG A 38 20.52 0.32 5.11
C ARG A 38 19.14 -0.26 4.78
N GLU A 39 19.05 -1.58 4.67
CA GLU A 39 17.79 -2.29 4.41
C GLU A 39 16.88 -2.24 5.63
N ASP A 40 17.44 -2.36 6.84
CA ASP A 40 16.66 -2.29 8.08
C ASP A 40 16.05 -0.89 8.29
N VAL A 41 16.78 0.16 7.90
CA VAL A 41 16.24 1.53 7.86
C VAL A 41 15.08 1.63 6.89
N LEU A 42 15.22 1.10 5.66
CA LEU A 42 14.15 1.14 4.67
C LEU A 42 12.93 0.31 5.09
N LYS A 43 13.13 -0.83 5.77
CA LYS A 43 12.04 -1.63 6.37
C LYS A 43 11.27 -0.83 7.41
N ALA A 44 11.97 -0.19 8.35
CA ALA A 44 11.33 0.63 9.38
C ALA A 44 10.55 1.81 8.77
N VAL A 45 11.12 2.48 7.76
CA VAL A 45 10.46 3.57 7.03
C VAL A 45 9.21 3.07 6.29
N ALA A 46 9.32 1.96 5.54
CA ALA A 46 8.19 1.39 4.81
C ALA A 46 7.06 0.96 5.74
N ALA A 47 7.39 0.35 6.89
CA ALA A 47 6.41 -0.02 7.91
C ALA A 47 5.70 1.20 8.48
N SER A 48 6.46 2.23 8.88
CA SER A 48 5.89 3.48 9.40
C SER A 48 4.97 4.17 8.40
N LEU A 49 5.39 4.28 7.13
CA LEU A 49 4.60 4.88 6.06
C LEU A 49 3.32 4.08 5.78
N SER A 50 3.40 2.75 5.81
CA SER A 50 2.24 1.88 5.60
C SER A 50 1.26 1.93 6.78
N ASP A 51 1.77 2.01 8.01
CA ASP A 51 0.97 2.14 9.22
C ASP A 51 0.20 3.46 9.28
N GLU A 52 0.88 4.57 8.98
CA GLU A 52 0.25 5.89 8.92
C GLU A 52 -0.88 5.91 7.89
N MET A 53 -0.60 5.39 6.70
CA MET A 53 -1.59 5.26 5.63
C MET A 53 -2.79 4.40 6.06
N ASN A 54 -2.52 3.26 6.68
CA ASN A 54 -3.57 2.34 7.12
C ASN A 54 -4.43 2.94 8.25
N GLN A 55 -3.83 3.70 9.17
CA GLN A 55 -4.59 4.41 10.21
C GLN A 55 -5.55 5.45 9.61
N LYS A 56 -5.10 6.21 8.60
CA LYS A 56 -5.94 7.17 7.86
C LYS A 56 -7.10 6.47 7.16
N ILE A 57 -6.84 5.34 6.50
CA ILE A 57 -7.86 4.51 5.86
C ILE A 57 -8.87 3.98 6.90
N TRP A 58 -8.37 3.41 7.99
CA TRP A 58 -9.21 2.87 9.06
C TRP A 58 -10.16 3.94 9.61
N ALA A 59 -9.63 5.13 9.94
CA ALA A 59 -10.43 6.25 10.46
C ALA A 59 -11.53 6.69 9.48
N GLN A 60 -11.25 6.69 8.17
CA GLN A 60 -12.24 7.02 7.14
C GLN A 60 -13.29 5.92 6.94
N SER A 61 -12.92 4.66 7.16
CA SER A 61 -13.75 3.49 6.85
C SER A 61 -14.48 2.89 8.06
N VAL A 62 -14.29 3.42 9.26
CA VAL A 62 -14.78 2.82 10.52
C VAL A 62 -16.31 2.62 10.55
N ASP A 63 -17.06 3.54 9.94
CA ASP A 63 -18.52 3.51 9.88
C ASP A 63 -19.06 2.68 8.71
N ILE A 64 -18.19 2.15 7.84
CA ILE A 64 -18.58 1.38 6.67
C ILE A 64 -18.81 -0.08 7.09
N ALA A 65 -20.07 -0.52 7.02
CA ALA A 65 -20.44 -1.87 7.42
C ALA A 65 -20.01 -2.97 6.41
N ASP A 66 -20.04 -2.69 5.10
CA ASP A 66 -19.73 -3.69 4.07
C ASP A 66 -18.22 -3.96 3.97
N PRO A 67 -17.73 -5.18 4.28
CA PRO A 67 -16.31 -5.53 4.13
C PRO A 67 -15.81 -5.45 2.69
N ALA A 68 -16.67 -5.62 1.69
CA ALA A 68 -16.30 -5.44 0.28
C ALA A 68 -15.93 -3.98 -0.01
N GLU A 69 -16.66 -3.04 0.59
CA GLU A 69 -16.37 -1.61 0.43
C GLU A 69 -15.10 -1.20 1.16
N ARG A 70 -14.90 -1.67 2.40
CA ARG A 70 -13.65 -1.40 3.15
C ARG A 70 -12.41 -1.94 2.43
N MET A 71 -12.48 -3.18 1.91
CA MET A 71 -11.42 -3.78 1.09
C MET A 71 -11.11 -2.95 -0.16
N ALA A 72 -12.15 -2.52 -0.89
CA ALA A 72 -12.00 -1.70 -2.09
C ALA A 72 -11.40 -0.32 -1.78
N ILE A 73 -11.82 0.32 -0.69
CA ILE A 73 -11.27 1.61 -0.23
C ILE A 73 -9.78 1.43 0.08
N ALA A 74 -9.41 0.45 0.90
CA ALA A 74 -8.02 0.23 1.27
C ALA A 74 -7.11 0.05 0.05
N LEU A 75 -7.49 -0.86 -0.87
CA LEU A 75 -6.74 -1.11 -2.10
C LEU A 75 -6.59 0.15 -2.96
N ARG A 76 -7.69 0.88 -3.17
CA ARG A 76 -7.67 2.08 -4.01
C ARG A 76 -6.86 3.20 -3.38
N GLN A 77 -6.94 3.40 -2.07
CA GLN A 77 -6.16 4.43 -1.38
C GLN A 77 -4.65 4.18 -1.52
N PHE A 78 -4.19 2.95 -1.32
CA PHE A 78 -2.77 2.60 -1.51
C PHE A 78 -2.30 2.82 -2.96
N LEU A 79 -3.10 2.42 -3.94
CA LEU A 79 -2.72 2.55 -5.35
C LEU A 79 -2.77 4.01 -5.82
N HIS A 80 -3.78 4.78 -5.43
CA HIS A 80 -3.84 6.22 -5.71
C HIS A 80 -2.71 6.98 -5.00
N GLN A 81 -2.29 6.56 -3.81
CA GLN A 81 -1.14 7.15 -3.15
C GLN A 81 0.14 6.97 -3.96
N ALA A 82 0.37 5.78 -4.54
CA ALA A 82 1.52 5.56 -5.42
C ALA A 82 1.45 6.37 -6.73
N MET A 83 0.25 6.69 -7.22
CA MET A 83 0.07 7.62 -8.36
C MET A 83 0.44 9.07 -8.00
N ARG A 84 0.16 9.48 -6.76
CA ARG A 84 0.41 10.85 -6.26
C ARG A 84 1.86 11.06 -5.83
N ASP A 85 2.45 10.04 -5.20
CA ASP A 85 3.82 10.05 -4.70
C ASP A 85 4.57 8.79 -5.13
N ALA A 86 5.31 8.91 -6.22
CA ALA A 86 6.12 7.82 -6.74
C ALA A 86 7.27 7.42 -5.81
N THR A 87 7.78 8.35 -4.98
CA THR A 87 8.84 8.04 -4.02
C THR A 87 8.31 7.11 -2.95
N TRP A 88 7.15 7.45 -2.38
CA TRP A 88 6.44 6.60 -1.44
C TRP A 88 6.17 5.22 -2.05
N GLY A 89 5.62 5.17 -3.27
CA GLY A 89 5.33 3.89 -3.94
C GLY A 89 6.56 3.02 -4.15
N TRP A 90 7.69 3.58 -4.58
CA TRP A 90 8.93 2.80 -4.78
C TRP A 90 9.54 2.29 -3.47
N VAL A 91 9.40 3.03 -2.36
CA VAL A 91 9.79 2.53 -1.04
C VAL A 91 8.98 1.30 -0.67
N ILE A 92 7.66 1.37 -0.85
CA ILE A 92 6.74 0.25 -0.58
C ILE A 92 7.05 -0.95 -1.49
N VAL A 93 7.16 -0.77 -2.80
CA VAL A 93 7.45 -1.89 -3.75
C VAL A 93 8.78 -2.59 -3.43
N ARG A 94 9.82 -1.82 -3.11
CA ARG A 94 11.16 -2.37 -2.86
C ARG A 94 11.22 -3.22 -1.60
N ILE A 95 10.46 -2.86 -0.57
CA ILE A 95 10.44 -3.57 0.71
C ILE A 95 9.40 -4.68 0.72
N GLY A 96 8.25 -4.49 0.09
CA GLY A 96 7.18 -5.50 0.03
C GLY A 96 7.64 -6.82 -0.59
N LEU A 97 8.57 -6.80 -1.56
CA LEU A 97 9.11 -8.02 -2.15
C LEU A 97 10.13 -8.76 -1.27
N VAL A 98 10.74 -8.09 -0.30
CA VAL A 98 11.84 -8.63 0.53
C VAL A 98 11.39 -8.91 1.97
N ALA A 99 10.35 -8.22 2.43
CA ALA A 99 9.94 -8.20 3.83
C ALA A 99 8.42 -8.10 4.00
N ALA A 100 7.62 -8.55 3.02
CA ALA A 100 6.18 -8.64 3.23
C ALA A 100 5.87 -9.57 4.43
N PRO A 101 4.89 -9.21 5.27
CA PRO A 101 4.01 -8.03 5.17
C PRO A 101 4.71 -6.71 5.51
N LEU A 102 4.39 -5.66 4.75
CA LEU A 102 4.98 -4.30 4.89
C LEU A 102 4.80 -3.71 6.29
N SER A 103 3.68 -4.02 6.94
CA SER A 103 3.47 -3.83 8.37
C SER A 103 2.45 -4.86 8.88
N GLU A 104 2.53 -5.17 10.18
CA GLU A 104 1.56 -6.03 10.86
C GLU A 104 0.14 -5.44 10.82
N THR A 105 0.02 -4.10 10.83
CA THR A 105 -1.27 -3.41 10.75
C THR A 105 -1.93 -3.62 9.39
N VAL A 106 -1.17 -3.58 8.29
CA VAL A 106 -1.70 -3.80 6.93
C VAL A 106 -2.22 -5.22 6.79
N GLU A 107 -1.43 -6.21 7.20
CA GLU A 107 -1.85 -7.62 7.18
C GLU A 107 -3.11 -7.82 8.02
N ARG A 108 -3.13 -7.29 9.25
CA ARG A 108 -4.28 -7.37 10.15
C ARG A 108 -5.51 -6.69 9.57
N GLY A 109 -5.37 -5.57 8.88
CA GLY A 109 -6.47 -4.87 8.21
C GLY A 109 -7.12 -5.75 7.14
N VAL A 110 -6.31 -6.29 6.22
CA VAL A 110 -6.79 -7.22 5.18
C VAL A 110 -7.44 -8.46 5.80
N MET A 111 -6.81 -9.04 6.81
CA MET A 111 -7.34 -10.21 7.52
C MET A 111 -8.69 -9.90 8.19
N THR A 112 -8.82 -8.74 8.85
CA THR A 112 -10.05 -8.32 9.54
C THR A 112 -11.22 -8.20 8.55
N ASP A 113 -10.99 -7.57 7.39
CA ASP A 113 -12.03 -7.43 6.36
C ASP A 113 -12.38 -8.75 5.70
N LEU A 114 -11.37 -9.60 5.46
CA LEU A 114 -11.56 -10.93 4.89
C LEU A 114 -12.40 -11.82 5.82
N GLU A 115 -12.05 -11.89 7.11
CA GLU A 115 -12.80 -12.64 8.12
C GLU A 115 -14.21 -12.11 8.30
N ALA A 116 -14.39 -10.79 8.31
CA ALA A 116 -15.71 -10.17 8.37
C ALA A 116 -16.55 -10.55 7.16
N GLY A 117 -15.99 -10.51 5.95
CA GLY A 117 -16.70 -10.88 4.73
C GLY A 117 -17.04 -12.36 4.66
N ILE A 118 -16.16 -13.25 5.11
CA ILE A 118 -16.47 -14.68 5.23
C ILE A 118 -17.62 -14.92 6.22
N ARG A 119 -17.54 -14.32 7.41
CA ARG A 119 -18.56 -14.45 8.46
C ARG A 119 -19.94 -13.95 8.00
N LEU A 120 -19.97 -12.85 7.26
CA LEU A 120 -21.20 -12.27 6.70
C LEU A 120 -21.67 -12.97 5.42
N LYS A 121 -20.97 -14.03 4.96
CA LYS A 121 -21.18 -14.70 3.66
C LYS A 121 -21.13 -13.73 2.47
N ARG A 122 -20.43 -12.61 2.67
CA ARG A 122 -20.16 -11.59 1.67
C ARG A 122 -19.06 -12.04 0.72
N PHE A 123 -18.10 -12.81 1.22
CA PHE A 123 -17.02 -13.43 0.46
C PHE A 123 -17.13 -14.94 0.44
N GLN A 124 -16.68 -15.55 -0.65
CA GLN A 124 -16.55 -16.99 -0.84
C GLN A 124 -15.06 -17.30 -1.02
N VAL A 125 -14.45 -17.86 0.02
CA VAL A 125 -13.00 -18.04 0.11
C VAL A 125 -12.69 -19.47 0.57
N ASP A 126 -11.93 -20.20 -0.24
CA ASP A 126 -11.55 -21.58 0.07
C ASP A 126 -10.36 -21.65 1.04
N ASN A 127 -9.38 -20.76 0.85
CA ASN A 127 -8.18 -20.68 1.68
C ASN A 127 -7.84 -19.22 1.99
N VAL A 128 -7.89 -18.87 3.28
CA VAL A 128 -7.66 -17.51 3.77
C VAL A 128 -6.25 -17.01 3.43
N HIS A 129 -5.22 -17.82 3.70
CA HIS A 129 -3.82 -17.44 3.46
C HIS A 129 -3.54 -17.23 1.96
N ALA A 130 -3.96 -18.16 1.11
CA ALA A 130 -3.79 -18.02 -0.34
C ALA A 130 -4.52 -16.78 -0.89
N THR A 131 -5.65 -16.41 -0.28
CA THR A 131 -6.40 -15.21 -0.65
C THR A 131 -5.67 -13.94 -0.21
N ILE A 132 -5.06 -13.92 0.97
CA ILE A 132 -4.23 -12.80 1.43
C ILE A 132 -3.03 -12.63 0.49
N ASP A 133 -2.33 -13.71 0.14
CA ASP A 133 -1.20 -13.67 -0.81
C ASP A 133 -1.63 -13.10 -2.16
N LEU A 134 -2.81 -13.50 -2.66
CA LEU A 134 -3.37 -12.99 -3.90
C LEU A 134 -3.66 -11.49 -3.82
N ILE A 135 -4.30 -11.02 -2.74
CA ILE A 135 -4.64 -9.60 -2.54
C ILE A 135 -3.37 -8.76 -2.46
N LEU A 136 -2.43 -9.12 -1.57
CA LEU A 136 -1.20 -8.37 -1.34
C LEU A 136 -0.28 -8.40 -2.56
N GLY A 137 -0.11 -9.57 -3.19
CA GLY A 137 0.70 -9.73 -4.39
C GLY A 137 0.14 -8.93 -5.57
N THR A 138 -1.18 -8.97 -5.78
CA THR A 138 -1.83 -8.17 -6.83
C THR A 138 -1.70 -6.67 -6.57
N GLY A 139 -1.92 -6.23 -5.33
CA GLY A 139 -1.76 -4.82 -4.95
C GLY A 139 -0.32 -4.31 -5.15
N LEU A 140 0.67 -5.11 -4.73
CA LEU A 140 2.08 -4.76 -4.89
C LEU A 140 2.50 -4.70 -6.36
N MET A 141 2.07 -5.67 -7.17
CA MET A 141 2.36 -5.68 -8.61
C MET A 141 1.64 -4.54 -9.34
N ALA A 142 0.38 -4.25 -8.97
CA ALA A 142 -0.36 -3.12 -9.52
C ALA A 142 0.33 -1.78 -9.21
N MET A 143 0.81 -1.60 -7.98
CA MET A 143 1.60 -0.44 -7.58
C MET A 143 2.85 -0.30 -8.43
N ARG A 144 3.59 -1.39 -8.66
CA ARG A 144 4.75 -1.41 -9.56
C ARG A 144 4.37 -0.98 -10.99
N SER A 145 3.30 -1.51 -11.56
CA SER A 145 2.82 -1.14 -12.90
C SER A 145 2.45 0.35 -13.01
N ILE A 146 1.81 0.90 -11.97
CA ILE A 146 1.50 2.33 -11.86
C ILE A 146 2.78 3.16 -11.90
N LEU A 147 3.77 2.80 -11.09
CA LEU A 147 5.04 3.52 -10.97
C LEU A 147 5.89 3.45 -12.24
N GLU A 148 5.72 2.41 -13.05
CA GLU A 148 6.34 2.29 -14.37
C GLU A 148 5.63 3.12 -15.45
N GLY A 149 4.44 3.68 -15.16
CA GLY A 149 3.69 4.52 -16.10
C GLY A 149 2.92 3.75 -17.18
N HIS A 150 2.68 2.46 -16.98
CA HIS A 150 2.02 1.58 -17.97
C HIS A 150 0.51 1.42 -17.73
N THR A 151 -0.12 2.35 -17.01
CA THR A 151 -1.51 2.18 -16.51
C THR A 151 -2.40 3.38 -16.80
N GLU A 152 -3.69 3.11 -17.00
CA GLU A 152 -4.71 4.15 -17.14
C GLU A 152 -5.05 4.80 -15.78
N PRO A 153 -5.67 6.00 -15.75
CA PRO A 153 -5.99 6.69 -14.50
C PRO A 153 -6.94 5.93 -13.56
N ASN A 154 -7.79 5.05 -14.10
CA ASN A 154 -8.74 4.23 -13.33
C ASN A 154 -8.19 2.84 -12.99
N TYR A 155 -6.89 2.61 -13.16
CA TYR A 155 -6.26 1.32 -12.87
C TYR A 155 -6.48 0.84 -11.41
N PRO A 156 -6.45 1.71 -10.37
CA PRO A 156 -6.81 1.34 -9.00
C PRO A 156 -8.21 0.72 -8.90
N GLU A 157 -9.21 1.30 -9.56
CA GLU A 157 -10.59 0.81 -9.60
C GLU A 157 -10.69 -0.54 -10.31
N GLN A 158 -9.95 -0.71 -11.41
CA GLN A 158 -9.91 -1.99 -12.14
C GLN A 158 -9.32 -3.11 -11.27
N ILE A 159 -8.24 -2.84 -10.55
CA ILE A 159 -7.62 -3.81 -9.63
C ILE A 159 -8.56 -4.16 -8.47
N ALA A 160 -9.19 -3.16 -7.85
CA ALA A 160 -10.16 -3.40 -6.78
C ALA A 160 -11.34 -4.24 -7.26
N LYS A 161 -11.90 -3.96 -8.45
CA LYS A 161 -12.96 -4.77 -9.05
C LYS A 161 -12.52 -6.24 -9.22
N MET A 162 -11.32 -6.47 -9.76
CA MET A 162 -10.82 -7.84 -9.98
C MET A 162 -10.65 -8.60 -8.67
N ILE A 163 -10.09 -7.97 -7.64
CA ILE A 163 -9.93 -8.58 -6.32
C ILE A 163 -11.29 -8.92 -5.70
N LEU A 164 -12.26 -8.00 -5.74
CA LEU A 164 -13.61 -8.27 -5.22
C LEU A 164 -14.29 -9.45 -5.93
N LYS A 165 -14.11 -9.59 -7.24
CA LYS A 165 -14.63 -10.74 -8.00
C LYS A 165 -13.99 -12.05 -7.56
N THR A 166 -12.68 -12.05 -7.33
CA THR A 166 -11.97 -13.22 -6.79
C THR A 166 -12.50 -13.62 -5.42
N LEU A 167 -12.93 -12.64 -4.60
CA LEU A 167 -13.58 -12.88 -3.32
C LEU A 167 -15.04 -13.34 -3.43
N GLY A 168 -15.59 -13.50 -4.64
CA GLY A 168 -16.95 -13.98 -4.88
C GLY A 168 -18.02 -12.88 -4.97
N VAL A 169 -17.65 -11.60 -5.05
CA VAL A 169 -18.59 -10.50 -5.30
C VAL A 169 -19.02 -10.52 -6.77
N PRO A 170 -20.33 -10.48 -7.09
CA PRO A 170 -20.83 -10.43 -8.47
C PRO A 170 -20.25 -9.27 -9.29
N ASP A 171 -19.99 -9.47 -10.59
CA ASP A 171 -19.26 -8.49 -11.43
C ASP A 171 -19.84 -7.07 -11.41
N ALA A 172 -21.16 -6.95 -11.54
CA ALA A 172 -21.85 -5.65 -11.55
C ALA A 172 -21.73 -4.94 -10.20
N GLU A 173 -21.81 -5.68 -9.10
CA GLU A 173 -21.69 -5.14 -7.76
C GLU A 173 -20.23 -4.77 -7.44
N ALA A 174 -19.28 -5.64 -7.81
CA ALA A 174 -17.85 -5.37 -7.67
C ALA A 174 -17.46 -4.10 -8.44
N HIS A 175 -18.01 -3.89 -9.63
CA HIS A 175 -17.82 -2.65 -10.38
C HIS A 175 -18.42 -1.43 -9.67
N ALA A 176 -19.65 -1.54 -9.18
CA ALA A 176 -20.32 -0.45 -8.47
C ALA A 176 -19.54 -0.04 -7.21
N ILE A 177 -19.07 -1.00 -6.41
CA ILE A 177 -18.28 -0.76 -5.21
C ILE A 177 -16.93 -0.15 -5.56
N ALA A 178 -16.21 -0.76 -6.51
CA ALA A 178 -14.88 -0.29 -6.91
C ALA A 178 -14.91 1.11 -7.54
N SER A 179 -16.05 1.54 -8.09
CA SER A 179 -16.21 2.85 -8.75
C SER A 179 -16.85 3.92 -7.86
N LYS A 180 -17.16 3.61 -6.59
CA LYS A 180 -17.65 4.61 -5.63
C LYS A 180 -16.68 5.79 -5.53
N VAL A 181 -17.19 6.97 -5.24
CA VAL A 181 -16.36 8.15 -4.97
C VAL A 181 -15.39 7.80 -3.83
N LEU A 182 -14.10 8.00 -4.08
CA LEU A 182 -13.06 7.78 -3.10
C LEU A 182 -12.71 9.13 -2.48
N GLU A 183 -13.15 9.32 -1.25
CA GLU A 183 -12.85 10.53 -0.49
C GLU A 183 -11.33 10.62 -0.25
N PRO A 184 -10.68 11.78 -0.49
CA PRO A 184 -9.28 11.98 -0.14
C PRO A 184 -9.03 11.67 1.34
N LEU A 185 -7.91 11.02 1.64
CA LEU A 185 -7.47 10.90 3.04
C LEU A 185 -7.17 12.30 3.57
N SER A 186 -7.57 12.56 4.82
CA SER A 186 -7.23 13.81 5.49
C SER A 186 -5.71 13.99 5.52
N GLU A 187 -5.23 15.12 5.00
CA GLU A 187 -3.84 15.52 5.18
C GLU A 187 -3.59 15.78 6.68
N ASP A 188 -2.40 15.44 7.16
CA ASP A 188 -2.01 15.85 8.51
C ASP A 188 -1.96 17.37 8.54
N ARG A 189 -2.75 17.96 9.44
CA ARG A 189 -2.63 19.38 9.79
C ARG A 189 -1.29 19.54 10.51
N THR A 190 -0.20 19.62 9.76
CA THR A 190 1.10 20.01 10.29
C THR A 190 0.97 21.44 10.82
N SER A 191 1.00 21.56 12.15
CA SER A 191 1.11 22.82 12.90
C SER A 191 2.56 23.03 13.29
#